data_AF-A0A2J0N0X0-F1
#
_entry.id   AF-A0A2J0N0X0-F1
#
_cell.length_a   1.000
_cell.length_b   1.000
_cell.length_c   1.000
_cell.angle_alpha   90.00
_cell.angle_beta   90.00
_cell.angle_gamma   90.00
#
_symmetry.space_group_name_H-M   'P 1'
#
loop_
_entity.id
_entity.type
_entity.pdbx_description
1 polymer ?
#
loop_
_entity_poly.entity_id
_entity_poly.type
_entity_poly.pdbx_seq_one_letter_code
_entity_poly.pdbx_strand_id
1 'polypeptide(L)'
;GKTEIELLELNPEDQDQFSKEMGSGYNFRENMAKLIAKELNLITFFTAGDKDTTGWHLESGLPVIEAAGKIHSDIKRGFIRAEVVNYEDFVKYGGNMQKVREAGLLKIEGKEYIVKDGDMLNIRFNI
;
A
#
# COMPACT_ATOMS: atom_id res chain seq x y z
N GLY A 1 -8.16 -25.53 8.94
CA GLY A 1 -9.54 -25.51 9.49
C GLY A 1 -9.55 -25.27 10.99
N LYS A 2 -9.35 -26.32 11.82
CA LYS A 2 -9.36 -26.20 13.30
C LYS A 2 -7.98 -25.85 13.87
N THR A 3 -6.95 -26.51 13.35
CA THR A 3 -5.54 -26.31 13.73
C THR A 3 -5.03 -24.89 13.48
N GLU A 4 -5.47 -24.25 12.40
CA GLU A 4 -5.05 -22.89 12.02
C GLU A 4 -5.71 -21.79 12.87
N ILE A 5 -6.90 -22.05 13.43
CA ILE A 5 -7.58 -21.12 14.34
C ILE A 5 -6.95 -21.23 15.73
N GLU A 6 -6.67 -22.46 16.18
CA GLU A 6 -5.93 -22.73 17.42
C GLU A 6 -4.54 -22.04 17.39
N LEU A 7 -3.89 -21.99 16.22
CA LEU A 7 -2.65 -21.25 15.97
C LEU A 7 -2.74 -19.74 16.20
N LEU A 8 -3.89 -19.12 15.93
CA LEU A 8 -4.09 -17.68 16.15
C LEU A 8 -4.28 -17.35 17.64
N GLU A 9 -4.70 -18.34 18.42
CA GLU A 9 -4.94 -18.23 19.88
C GLU A 9 -3.70 -18.56 20.71
N LEU A 10 -2.65 -19.13 20.08
CA LEU A 10 -1.36 -19.36 20.73
C LEU A 10 -0.71 -18.05 21.17
N ASN A 11 0.08 -18.10 22.23
CA ASN A 11 0.91 -16.98 22.64
C ASN A 11 2.02 -16.72 21.59
N PRO A 12 2.67 -15.53 21.60
CA PRO A 12 3.68 -15.18 20.60
C PRO A 12 4.88 -16.14 20.55
N GLU A 13 5.27 -16.75 21.66
CA GLU A 13 6.40 -17.68 21.76
C GLU A 13 6.09 -19.02 21.07
N ASP A 14 4.89 -19.55 21.31
CA ASP A 14 4.40 -20.78 20.67
C ASP A 14 4.16 -20.57 19.16
N GLN A 15 3.73 -19.37 18.76
CA GLN A 15 3.60 -19.01 17.33
C GLN A 15 4.96 -18.99 16.62
N ASP A 16 5.99 -18.46 17.26
CA ASP A 16 7.36 -18.43 16.70
C ASP A 16 7.96 -19.84 16.61
N GLN A 17 7.72 -20.68 17.61
CA GLN A 17 8.15 -22.08 17.59
C GLN A 17 7.45 -22.88 16.49
N PHE A 18 6.14 -22.70 16.33
CA PHE A 18 5.39 -23.34 15.25
C PHE A 18 5.81 -22.83 13.86
N SER A 19 6.09 -21.53 13.73
CA SER A 19 6.61 -20.94 12.48
C SER A 19 7.95 -21.57 12.08
N LYS A 20 8.84 -21.81 13.06
CA LYS A 20 10.13 -22.50 12.82
C LYS A 20 9.94 -23.95 12.39
N GLU A 21 8.98 -24.66 12.96
CA GLU A 21 8.68 -26.07 12.61
C GLU A 21 8.05 -26.21 11.21
N MET A 22 7.22 -25.25 10.79
CA MET A 22 6.61 -25.21 9.45
C MET A 22 7.54 -24.67 8.35
N GLY A 23 8.71 -24.18 8.73
CA GLY A 23 9.70 -23.56 7.84
C GLY A 23 9.83 -22.06 8.07
N SER A 24 11.08 -21.59 8.17
CA SER A 24 11.46 -20.19 8.39
C SER A 24 10.67 -19.23 7.48
N GLY A 25 9.78 -18.43 8.06
CA GLY A 25 9.00 -17.41 7.35
C GLY A 25 7.52 -17.73 7.13
N TYR A 26 7.00 -18.85 7.64
CA TYR A 26 5.56 -19.09 7.60
C TYR A 26 4.82 -18.19 8.61
N ASN A 27 4.16 -17.14 8.12
CA ASN A 27 3.22 -16.33 8.89
C ASN A 27 1.81 -16.52 8.33
N PHE A 28 1.01 -17.36 8.99
CA PHE A 28 -0.34 -17.69 8.55
C PHE A 28 -1.24 -16.45 8.38
N ARG A 29 -1.16 -15.49 9.32
CA ARG A 29 -1.96 -14.26 9.27
C ARG A 29 -1.63 -13.42 8.04
N GLU A 30 -0.34 -13.19 7.81
CA GLU A 30 0.11 -12.40 6.65
C GLU A 30 -0.20 -13.11 5.33
N ASN A 31 0.02 -14.42 5.26
CA ASN A 31 -0.27 -15.20 4.07
C ASN A 31 -1.77 -15.21 3.75
N MET A 32 -2.62 -15.35 4.78
CA MET A 32 -4.07 -15.28 4.61
C MET A 32 -4.54 -13.89 4.20
N ALA A 33 -4.00 -12.82 4.81
CA ALA A 33 -4.32 -11.45 4.42
C ALA A 33 -3.95 -11.17 2.96
N LYS A 34 -2.75 -11.59 2.53
CA LYS A 34 -2.29 -11.46 1.13
C LYS A 34 -3.18 -12.24 0.16
N LEU A 35 -3.61 -13.43 0.55
CA LEU A 35 -4.48 -14.26 -0.28
C LEU A 35 -5.87 -13.62 -0.42
N ILE A 36 -6.47 -13.12 0.67
CA ILE A 36 -7.74 -12.41 0.62
C ILE A 36 -7.64 -11.14 -0.24
N ALA A 37 -6.57 -10.35 -0.07
CA ALA A 37 -6.35 -9.16 -0.89
C ALA A 37 -6.26 -9.51 -2.39
N LYS A 38 -5.55 -10.59 -2.73
CA LYS A 38 -5.45 -11.09 -4.10
C LYS A 38 -6.81 -11.55 -4.66
N GLU A 39 -7.58 -12.32 -3.91
CA GLU A 39 -8.90 -12.79 -4.33
C GLU A 39 -9.90 -11.64 -4.52
N LEU A 40 -9.79 -10.59 -3.70
CA LEU A 40 -10.59 -9.38 -3.84
C LEU A 40 -10.04 -8.37 -4.86
N ASN A 41 -8.96 -8.73 -5.57
CA ASN A 41 -8.29 -7.87 -6.54
C ASN A 41 -7.94 -6.48 -5.96
N LEU A 42 -7.48 -6.44 -4.71
CA LEU A 42 -7.08 -5.22 -4.02
C LEU A 42 -5.60 -4.94 -4.22
N ILE A 43 -5.29 -3.67 -4.42
CA ILE A 43 -3.94 -3.10 -4.36
C ILE A 43 -3.81 -2.23 -3.11
N THR A 44 -2.58 -2.01 -2.67
CA THR A 44 -2.24 -1.05 -1.62
C THR A 44 -1.45 0.11 -2.21
N PHE A 45 -1.94 1.34 -2.02
CA PHE A 45 -1.20 2.55 -2.30
C PHE A 45 -0.89 3.29 -1.01
N PHE A 46 0.10 4.18 -1.04
CA PHE A 46 0.57 4.90 0.14
C PHE A 46 0.43 6.39 -0.02
N THR A 47 0.12 7.07 1.08
CA THR A 47 0.29 8.51 1.21
C THR A 47 1.38 8.76 2.24
N ALA A 48 2.41 9.52 1.88
CA ALA A 48 3.47 9.92 2.80
C ALA A 48 3.40 11.44 3.01
N GLY A 49 3.06 11.86 4.23
CA GLY A 49 3.24 13.23 4.70
C GLY A 49 4.48 13.35 5.57
N ASP A 50 4.83 14.57 5.97
CA ASP A 50 6.03 14.84 6.78
C ASP A 50 6.01 14.13 8.15
N LYS A 51 4.83 13.79 8.66
CA LYS A 51 4.65 13.17 9.98
C LYS A 51 4.13 11.74 9.93
N ASP A 52 3.31 11.42 8.93
CA ASP A 52 2.56 10.17 8.90
C ASP A 52 2.62 9.53 7.51
N THR A 53 2.73 8.19 7.50
CA THR A 53 2.58 7.37 6.31
C THR A 53 1.40 6.44 6.50
N THR A 54 0.52 6.36 5.51
CA THR A 54 -0.69 5.53 5.58
C THR A 54 -0.81 4.70 4.31
N GLY A 55 -1.08 3.40 4.49
CA GLY A 55 -1.44 2.48 3.41
C GLY A 55 -2.95 2.40 3.24
N TRP A 56 -3.42 2.46 2.00
CA TRP A 56 -4.82 2.46 1.62
C TRP A 56 -5.10 1.31 0.66
N HIS A 57 -6.21 0.60 0.88
CA HIS A 57 -6.66 -0.42 -0.05
C HIS A 57 -7.55 0.19 -1.13
N LEU A 58 -7.32 -0.20 -2.38
CA LEU A 58 -8.11 0.18 -3.55
C LEU A 58 -8.33 -1.05 -4.42
N GLU A 59 -9.46 -1.14 -5.12
CA GLU A 59 -9.63 -2.15 -6.16
C GLU A 59 -8.68 -1.85 -7.32
N SER A 60 -8.02 -2.89 -7.83
CA SER A 60 -7.11 -2.79 -8.96
C SER A 60 -7.83 -2.26 -10.21
N GLY A 61 -7.16 -1.37 -10.95
CA GLY A 61 -7.71 -0.76 -12.16
C GLY A 61 -8.53 0.50 -11.92
N LEU A 62 -8.68 0.96 -10.67
CA LEU A 62 -9.33 2.22 -10.38
C LEU A 62 -8.42 3.44 -10.59
N PRO A 63 -8.99 4.58 -11.04
CA PRO A 63 -8.23 5.80 -11.26
C PRO A 63 -7.89 6.52 -9.96
N VAL A 64 -6.89 7.41 -10.01
CA VAL A 64 -6.38 8.16 -8.84
C VAL A 64 -7.43 9.05 -8.17
N ILE A 65 -8.47 9.45 -8.90
CA ILE A 65 -9.60 10.17 -8.32
C ILE A 65 -10.42 9.31 -7.34
N GLU A 66 -10.45 7.99 -7.52
CA GLU A 66 -11.05 7.07 -6.54
C GLU A 66 -10.15 6.87 -5.33
N ALA A 67 -8.83 6.80 -5.53
CA ALA A 67 -7.85 6.80 -4.45
C ALA A 67 -7.95 8.07 -3.59
N ALA A 68 -8.10 9.24 -4.21
CA ALA A 68 -8.38 10.51 -3.52
C ALA A 68 -9.61 10.40 -2.61
N GLY A 69 -10.68 9.74 -3.10
CA GLY A 69 -11.92 9.51 -2.35
C GLY A 69 -11.76 8.57 -1.16
N LYS A 70 -10.87 7.57 -1.25
CA LYS A 70 -10.53 6.69 -0.13
C LYS A 70 -9.86 7.46 1.01
N ILE A 71 -9.04 8.46 0.68
CA ILE A 71 -8.37 9.31 1.68
C ILE A 71 -9.39 10.26 2.32
N HIS A 72 -10.10 11.06 1.51
CA HIS A 72 -11.18 11.94 1.99
C HIS A 72 -12.05 12.45 0.83
N SER A 73 -13.34 12.68 1.09
CA SER A 73 -14.27 13.19 0.08
C SER A 73 -13.92 14.59 -0.45
N ASP A 74 -13.35 15.46 0.40
CA ASP A 74 -12.87 16.80 0.00
C ASP A 74 -11.68 16.73 -0.95
N ILE A 75 -10.76 15.78 -0.74
CA ILE A 75 -9.59 15.61 -1.63
C ILE A 75 -10.07 15.18 -3.02
N LYS A 76 -11.08 14.29 -3.08
CA LYS A 76 -11.71 13.90 -4.35
C LYS A 76 -12.39 15.09 -5.04
N ARG A 77 -13.16 15.89 -4.32
CA ARG A 77 -13.85 17.07 -4.88
C ARG A 77 -12.88 18.15 -5.35
N GLY A 78 -11.82 18.37 -4.60
CA GLY A 78 -10.82 19.38 -4.84
C GLY A 78 -9.68 18.97 -5.75
N PHE A 79 -9.68 17.75 -6.30
CA PHE A 79 -8.52 17.17 -6.99
C PHE A 79 -7.98 18.06 -8.10
N ILE A 80 -6.68 18.31 -8.08
CA ILE A 80 -5.95 19.05 -9.12
C ILE A 80 -5.07 18.09 -9.92
N ARG A 81 -4.19 17.36 -9.23
CA ARG A 81 -3.23 16.40 -9.81
C ARG A 81 -2.64 15.50 -8.73
N ALA A 82 -2.06 14.39 -9.13
CA ALA A 82 -1.29 13.52 -8.24
C ALA A 82 0.19 13.51 -8.65
N GLU A 83 1.08 13.66 -7.67
CA GLU A 83 2.49 13.28 -7.81
C GLU A 83 2.60 11.79 -7.45
N VAL A 84 3.16 10.98 -8.35
CA VAL A 84 3.19 9.52 -8.24
C VAL A 84 4.62 9.00 -8.36
N VAL A 85 5.02 8.13 -7.44
CA VAL A 85 6.24 7.32 -7.54
C VAL A 85 5.93 5.92 -7.03
N ASN A 86 6.45 4.87 -7.67
CA ASN A 86 6.29 3.53 -7.15
C ASN A 86 7.24 3.29 -5.95
N TYR A 87 6.78 2.57 -4.93
CA TYR A 87 7.57 2.24 -3.75
C TYR A 87 8.90 1.55 -4.09
N GLU A 88 8.92 0.63 -5.06
CA GLU A 88 10.15 -0.08 -5.45
C GLU A 88 11.21 0.89 -5.98
N ASP A 89 10.79 1.84 -6.81
CA ASP A 89 11.66 2.91 -7.29
C ASP A 89 12.12 3.80 -6.14
N PHE A 90 11.22 4.21 -5.24
CA PHE A 90 11.58 5.02 -4.08
C PHE A 90 12.66 4.35 -3.21
N VAL A 91 12.51 3.06 -2.91
CA VAL A 91 13.49 2.29 -2.13
C VAL A 91 14.81 2.13 -2.88
N LYS A 92 14.78 1.92 -4.20
CA LYS A 92 15.99 1.83 -5.04
C LYS A 92 16.87 3.07 -4.95
N TYR A 93 16.28 4.24 -4.73
CA TYR A 93 17.01 5.50 -4.50
C TYR A 93 17.26 5.81 -3.01
N GLY A 94 17.19 4.79 -2.15
CA GLY A 94 17.50 4.88 -0.73
C GLY A 94 16.44 5.61 0.08
N GLY A 95 15.18 5.60 -0.36
CA GLY A 95 14.09 6.29 0.32
C GLY A 95 14.20 7.81 0.28
N ASN A 96 14.86 8.35 -0.75
CA ASN A 96 15.09 9.79 -0.89
C ASN A 96 14.29 10.37 -2.06
N MET A 97 13.25 11.14 -1.74
CA MET A 97 12.36 11.77 -2.74
C MET A 97 13.09 12.76 -3.64
N GLN A 98 14.16 13.41 -3.17
CA GLN A 98 14.95 14.30 -4.01
C GLN A 98 15.66 13.54 -5.12
N LYS A 99 16.30 12.41 -4.79
CA LYS A 99 16.97 11.54 -5.78
C LYS A 99 15.99 10.95 -6.80
N VAL A 100 14.81 10.53 -6.34
CA VAL A 100 13.72 10.07 -7.24
C VAL A 100 13.32 11.17 -8.24
N ARG A 101 13.19 12.41 -7.76
CA ARG A 101 12.84 13.56 -8.61
C ARG A 101 13.96 13.88 -9.61
N GLU A 102 15.22 13.86 -9.16
CA GLU A 102 16.40 14.06 -10.02
C GLU A 102 16.53 12.96 -11.09
N ALA A 103 16.12 11.73 -10.76
CA ALA A 103 16.06 10.60 -11.69
C ALA A 103 14.86 10.63 -12.66
N GLY A 104 13.96 11.62 -12.54
CA GLY A 104 12.78 11.74 -13.40
C GLY A 104 11.69 10.68 -13.17
N LEU A 105 11.70 10.01 -12.01
CA LEU A 105 10.75 8.94 -11.69
C LEU A 105 9.48 9.44 -11.01
N LEU A 106 9.51 10.66 -10.47
CA LEU A 106 8.32 11.31 -9.94
C LEU A 106 7.44 11.81 -11.10
N LYS A 107 6.30 11.17 -11.30
CA LYS A 107 5.35 11.52 -12.36
C LYS A 107 4.29 12.47 -11.85
N ILE A 108 3.80 13.33 -12.72
CA ILE A 108 2.65 14.19 -12.45
C ILE A 108 1.50 13.68 -13.31
N GLU A 109 0.46 13.21 -12.65
CA GLU A 109 -0.62 12.47 -13.26
C GLU A 109 -1.97 13.16 -13.05
N GLY A 110 -2.83 13.03 -14.05
CA GLY A 110 -4.19 13.54 -14.03
C GLY A 110 -5.17 12.55 -13.38
N LYS A 111 -6.43 12.95 -13.28
CA LYS A 111 -7.51 12.18 -12.63
C LYS A 111 -7.73 10.77 -13.20
N GLU A 112 -7.35 10.52 -14.45
CA GLU A 112 -7.54 9.24 -15.16
C GLU A 112 -6.38 8.25 -14.97
N TYR A 113 -5.31 8.63 -14.26
CA TYR A 113 -4.20 7.72 -14.00
C TYR A 113 -4.66 6.52 -13.18
N ILE A 114 -4.39 5.33 -13.68
CA ILE A 114 -4.72 4.08 -13.01
C ILE A 114 -3.67 3.81 -11.94
N VAL A 115 -4.11 3.77 -10.68
CA VAL A 115 -3.23 3.53 -9.53
C VAL A 115 -2.72 2.10 -9.57
N LYS A 116 -1.43 1.94 -9.30
CA LYS A 116 -0.76 0.65 -9.24
C LYS A 116 -0.44 0.26 -7.80
N ASP A 117 -0.30 -1.04 -7.59
CA ASP A 117 0.15 -1.56 -6.31
C ASP A 117 1.52 -0.97 -5.94
N GLY A 118 1.65 -0.54 -4.69
CA GLY A 118 2.84 0.12 -4.19
C GLY A 118 3.02 1.58 -4.61
N ASP A 119 2.07 2.19 -5.33
CA ASP A 119 2.20 3.61 -5.67
C ASP A 119 2.16 4.48 -4.41
N MET A 120 3.13 5.38 -4.31
CA MET A 120 3.17 6.46 -3.33
C MET A 120 2.61 7.71 -3.98
N LEU A 121 1.50 8.20 -3.43
CA LEU A 121 0.71 9.31 -3.96
C LEU A 121 0.82 10.54 -3.05
N ASN A 122 1.12 11.68 -3.67
CA ASN A 122 0.93 12.99 -3.07
C ASN A 122 -0.08 13.78 -3.91
N ILE A 123 -1.30 13.90 -3.38
CA ILE A 123 -2.43 14.49 -4.10
C ILE A 123 -2.52 15.98 -3.80
N ARG A 124 -2.47 16.80 -4.85
CA ARG A 124 -2.75 18.23 -4.77
C ARG A 124 -4.25 18.45 -4.97
N PHE A 125 -4.86 19.19 -4.06
CA PHE A 125 -6.27 19.53 -4.10
C PHE A 125 -6.49 20.96 -3.60
N ASN A 126 -7.64 21.55 -3.96
CA ASN A 126 -8.11 22.82 -3.41
C ASN A 126 -9.43 22.62 -2.68
N ILE A 127 -9.62 23.35 -1.57
CA ILE A 127 -10.85 23.35 -0.77
C ILE A 127 -11.69 24.57 -1.16
#